data_AF-A0A9X2SAF3-F1
#
_entry.id   AF-A0A9X2SAF3-F1
#
_cell.length_a   1.000
_cell.length_b   1.000
_cell.length_c   1.000
_cell.angle_alpha   90.00
_cell.angle_beta   90.00
_cell.angle_gamma   90.00
#
_symmetry.space_group_name_H-M   'P 1'
#
loop_
_entity.id
_entity.type
_entity.pdbx_description
1 polymer ?
#
loop_
_entity_poly.entity_id
_entity_poly.type
_entity_poly.pdbx_seq_one_letter_code
_entity_poly.pdbx_strand_id
1 'polypeptide(L)'
;MKLFMIIVATLLIGTACTSKEYKAQMAAGEEALSEQKFDEAARAFTIAIEEGEHDRKAKDRLAATEKMKVEAEVAAILDQGKKAYDDGRYELAISTLSALLEKHEGNLEIRPYVVDAKLILAHAIFDLRLAEGKQYVENGQYKDAIEAFNAALKLRPYDKAVKELRQGAQQKLDELTGDQLKLHNC
;
A
#
# COMPACT_ATOMS: atom_id res chain seq x y z
N MET A 1 68.62 8.42 -34.83
CA MET A 1 68.00 7.90 -36.08
C MET A 1 68.03 6.38 -36.02
N LYS A 2 66.90 5.75 -36.35
CA LYS A 2 66.49 4.35 -36.13
C LYS A 2 65.90 4.06 -34.75
N LEU A 3 64.78 3.37 -34.59
CA LEU A 3 63.61 3.11 -35.42
C LEU A 3 62.67 2.34 -34.46
N PHE A 4 61.39 2.69 -34.47
CA PHE A 4 60.23 1.89 -34.07
C PHE A 4 60.46 0.49 -33.46
N MET A 5 59.90 0.28 -32.27
CA MET A 5 59.22 -0.99 -32.00
C MET A 5 58.02 -0.74 -31.09
N ILE A 6 56.94 -0.27 -31.71
CA ILE A 6 55.59 -0.34 -31.15
C ILE A 6 55.23 -1.83 -31.13
N ILE A 7 55.34 -2.47 -29.97
CA ILE A 7 54.66 -3.75 -29.72
C ILE A 7 53.44 -3.41 -28.90
N VAL A 8 52.37 -3.03 -29.60
CA VAL A 8 51.00 -3.16 -29.09
C VAL A 8 50.76 -4.66 -28.99
N ALA A 9 51.04 -5.23 -27.82
CA ALA A 9 50.57 -6.56 -27.48
C ALA A 9 49.10 -6.43 -27.07
N THR A 10 48.22 -6.20 -28.05
CA THR A 10 46.80 -6.52 -27.89
C THR A 10 46.71 -8.03 -27.81
N LEU A 11 46.84 -8.54 -26.58
CA LEU A 11 46.59 -9.93 -26.24
C LEU A 11 45.07 -10.16 -26.24
N LEU A 12 44.50 -10.24 -27.44
CA LEU A 12 43.28 -11.00 -27.64
C LEU A 12 43.71 -12.46 -27.81
N ILE A 13 43.33 -13.31 -26.85
CA ILE A 13 42.68 -14.63 -27.02
C ILE A 13 42.72 -15.32 -25.64
N GLY A 14 41.53 -15.59 -25.11
CA GLY A 14 41.31 -16.34 -23.87
C GLY A 14 39.83 -16.50 -23.56
N THR A 15 39.03 -16.99 -24.51
CA THR A 15 37.74 -17.59 -24.18
C THR A 15 37.98 -18.85 -23.34
N ALA A 16 37.14 -19.07 -22.31
CA ALA A 16 36.93 -20.34 -21.58
C ALA A 16 37.63 -20.60 -20.22
N CYS A 17 37.90 -19.58 -19.40
CA CYS A 17 37.85 -19.78 -17.95
C CYS A 17 37.10 -18.64 -17.29
N THR A 18 35.83 -18.87 -16.96
CA THR A 18 35.17 -18.09 -15.92
C THR A 18 36.08 -18.07 -14.68
N SER A 19 36.38 -16.88 -14.16
CA SER A 19 37.33 -16.70 -13.07
C SER A 19 36.90 -17.54 -11.85
N LYS A 20 37.87 -17.88 -10.99
CA LYS A 20 37.56 -18.54 -9.71
C LYS A 20 36.53 -17.72 -8.92
N GLU A 21 36.65 -16.40 -8.99
CA GLU A 21 35.75 -15.44 -8.35
C GLU A 21 34.35 -15.49 -8.96
N TYR A 22 34.23 -15.43 -10.29
CA TYR A 22 32.94 -15.62 -10.98
C TYR A 22 32.22 -16.88 -10.50
N LYS A 23 32.92 -18.03 -10.44
CA LYS A 23 32.31 -19.30 -10.05
C LYS A 23 31.87 -19.28 -8.59
N ALA A 24 32.67 -18.67 -7.72
CA ALA A 24 32.33 -18.50 -6.32
C ALA A 24 31.09 -17.62 -6.14
N GLN A 25 31.01 -16.50 -6.85
CA GLN A 25 29.89 -15.57 -6.77
C GLN A 25 28.59 -16.14 -7.38
N MET A 26 28.69 -16.89 -8.48
CA MET A 26 27.55 -17.65 -9.00
C MET A 26 27.05 -18.68 -7.99
N ALA A 27 27.94 -19.42 -7.33
CA ALA A 27 27.55 -20.39 -6.31
C ALA A 27 26.90 -19.71 -5.09
N ALA A 28 27.49 -18.61 -4.60
CA ALA A 28 26.96 -17.83 -3.49
C ALA A 28 25.57 -17.24 -3.82
N GLY A 29 25.35 -16.79 -5.05
CA GLY A 29 24.05 -16.29 -5.50
C GLY A 29 22.97 -17.38 -5.50
N GLU A 30 23.29 -18.58 -5.97
CA GLU A 30 22.36 -19.72 -5.98
C GLU A 30 22.07 -20.23 -4.56
N GLU A 31 23.07 -20.26 -3.68
CA GLU A 31 22.91 -20.59 -2.27
C GLU A 31 21.97 -19.59 -1.58
N ALA A 32 22.22 -18.29 -1.76
CA ALA A 32 21.36 -17.23 -1.23
C ALA A 32 19.92 -17.33 -1.77
N LEU A 33 19.73 -17.69 -3.05
CA LEU A 33 18.39 -17.94 -3.61
C LEU A 33 17.69 -19.12 -2.94
N SER A 34 18.42 -20.22 -2.67
CA SER A 34 17.86 -21.39 -1.98
C SER A 34 17.39 -21.07 -0.56
N GLU A 35 18.01 -20.06 0.06
CA GLU A 35 17.66 -19.51 1.36
C GLU A 35 16.67 -18.32 1.30
N GLN A 36 16.18 -17.96 0.10
CA GLN A 36 15.31 -16.80 -0.16
C GLN A 36 15.92 -15.44 0.24
N LYS A 37 17.25 -15.36 0.35
CA LYS A 37 17.98 -14.11 0.62
C LYS A 37 18.20 -13.34 -0.68
N PHE A 38 17.12 -12.82 -1.25
CA PHE A 38 17.13 -12.20 -2.58
C PHE A 38 18.15 -11.06 -2.73
N ASP A 39 18.34 -10.24 -1.70
CA ASP A 39 19.34 -9.15 -1.73
C ASP A 39 20.78 -9.67 -1.74
N GLU A 40 21.07 -10.76 -1.01
CA GLU A 40 22.39 -11.40 -1.03
C GLU A 40 22.64 -12.05 -2.39
N ALA A 41 21.62 -12.72 -2.94
CA ALA A 41 21.70 -13.32 -4.26
C ALA A 41 21.94 -12.28 -5.37
N ALA A 42 21.19 -11.18 -5.36
CA ALA A 42 21.32 -10.09 -6.33
C ALA A 42 22.72 -9.46 -6.27
N ARG A 43 23.26 -9.25 -5.06
CA ARG A 43 24.64 -8.76 -4.88
C ARG A 43 25.66 -9.73 -5.47
N ALA A 44 25.56 -11.03 -5.16
CA ALA A 44 26.49 -12.03 -5.67
C ALA A 44 26.46 -12.13 -7.21
N PHE A 45 25.27 -12.15 -7.82
CA PHE A 45 25.14 -12.14 -9.28
C PHE A 45 25.65 -10.85 -9.92
N THR A 46 25.50 -9.70 -9.24
CA THR A 46 26.07 -8.43 -9.71
C THR A 46 27.59 -8.48 -9.80
N ILE A 47 28.25 -8.98 -8.74
CA ILE A 47 29.71 -9.16 -8.74
C ILE A 47 30.13 -10.16 -9.84
N ALA A 48 29.37 -11.26 -10.04
CA ALA A 48 29.64 -12.21 -11.11
C ALA A 48 29.56 -11.57 -12.52
N ILE A 49 28.67 -10.59 -12.73
CA ILE A 49 28.58 -9.84 -13.99
C ILE A 49 29.81 -8.95 -14.20
N GLU A 50 30.33 -8.32 -13.13
CA GLU A 50 31.52 -7.46 -13.17
C GLU A 50 32.78 -8.26 -13.51
N GLU A 51 32.91 -9.47 -12.96
CA GLU A 51 34.05 -10.38 -13.19
C GLU A 51 34.02 -11.10 -14.55
N GLY A 52 32.82 -11.27 -15.11
CA GLY A 52 32.55 -11.96 -16.36
C GLY A 52 31.76 -11.08 -17.31
N GLU A 53 32.43 -10.08 -17.89
CA GLU A 53 31.88 -8.89 -18.57
C GLU A 53 30.77 -9.17 -19.62
N HIS A 54 30.63 -10.41 -20.11
CA HIS A 54 29.65 -10.83 -21.11
C HIS A 54 28.84 -12.09 -20.79
N ASP A 55 28.83 -12.58 -19.54
CA ASP A 55 28.04 -13.79 -19.25
C ASP A 55 26.54 -13.49 -19.13
N ARG A 56 25.80 -13.97 -20.14
CA ARG A 56 24.35 -13.97 -20.17
C ARG A 56 23.74 -14.68 -18.95
N LYS A 57 24.40 -15.72 -18.41
CA LYS A 57 23.89 -16.49 -17.27
C LYS A 57 23.75 -15.65 -16.00
N ALA A 58 24.77 -14.86 -15.64
CA ALA A 58 24.74 -14.04 -14.43
C ALA A 58 23.68 -12.94 -14.55
N LYS A 59 23.52 -12.35 -15.75
CA LYS A 59 22.46 -11.38 -16.05
C LYS A 59 21.06 -11.99 -15.98
N ASP A 60 20.87 -13.18 -16.56
CA ASP A 60 19.60 -13.91 -16.51
C ASP A 60 19.25 -14.29 -15.07
N ARG A 61 20.23 -14.67 -14.25
CA ARG A 61 20.04 -14.96 -12.82
C ARG A 61 19.71 -13.74 -11.99
N LEU A 62 20.38 -12.61 -12.22
CA LEU A 62 20.03 -11.35 -11.57
C LEU A 62 18.59 -10.94 -11.91
N ALA A 63 18.21 -10.98 -13.19
CA ALA A 63 16.85 -10.66 -13.61
C ALA A 63 15.79 -11.59 -12.99
N ALA A 64 16.07 -12.90 -12.92
CA ALA A 64 15.20 -13.86 -12.25
C ALA A 64 15.11 -13.59 -10.75
N THR A 65 16.22 -13.24 -10.09
CA THR A 65 16.27 -12.92 -8.66
C THR A 65 15.42 -11.70 -8.34
N GLU A 66 15.56 -10.62 -9.10
CA GLU A 66 14.75 -9.41 -8.92
C GLU A 66 13.26 -9.69 -9.12
N LYS A 67 12.91 -10.52 -10.11
CA LYS A 67 11.53 -10.94 -10.31
C LYS A 67 11.00 -11.74 -9.12
N MET A 68 11.76 -12.73 -8.64
CA MET A 68 11.37 -13.54 -7.48
C MET A 68 11.23 -12.70 -6.20
N LYS A 69 12.12 -11.72 -6.00
CA LYS A 69 12.06 -10.77 -4.90
C LYS A 69 10.73 -10.00 -4.92
N VAL A 70 10.38 -9.42 -6.06
CA VAL A 70 9.12 -8.68 -6.22
C VAL A 70 7.93 -9.61 -5.98
N GLU A 71 7.93 -10.83 -6.52
CA GLU A 71 6.87 -11.81 -6.31
C GLU A 71 6.71 -12.19 -4.83
N ALA A 72 7.82 -12.36 -4.09
CA ALA A 72 7.82 -12.65 -2.66
C ALA A 72 7.33 -11.46 -1.82
N GLU A 73 7.77 -10.24 -2.14
CA GLU A 73 7.29 -9.01 -1.48
C GLU A 73 5.79 -8.82 -1.70
N VAL A 74 5.31 -9.01 -2.93
CA VAL A 74 3.87 -8.98 -3.27
C VAL A 74 3.12 -10.03 -2.46
N ALA A 75 3.60 -11.27 -2.41
CA ALA A 75 2.97 -12.35 -1.65
C ALA A 75 2.89 -12.04 -0.14
N ALA A 76 3.94 -11.47 0.44
CA ALA A 76 3.95 -11.07 1.85
C ALA A 76 2.94 -9.95 2.14
N ILE A 77 2.87 -8.93 1.28
CA ILE A 77 1.90 -7.83 1.42
C ILE A 77 0.46 -8.35 1.28
N LEU A 78 0.22 -9.29 0.36
CA LEU A 78 -1.06 -9.96 0.19
C LEU A 78 -1.50 -10.70 1.45
N ASP A 79 -0.62 -11.52 2.02
CA ASP A 79 -0.89 -12.28 3.23
C ASP A 79 -1.19 -11.35 4.42
N GLN A 80 -0.35 -10.32 4.60
CA GLN A 80 -0.55 -9.32 5.65
C GLN A 80 -1.90 -8.59 5.51
N GLY A 81 -2.24 -8.17 4.30
CA GLY A 81 -3.49 -7.46 4.02
C GLY A 81 -4.73 -8.33 4.22
N LYS A 82 -4.69 -9.60 3.77
CA LYS A 82 -5.78 -10.57 3.99
C LYS A 82 -5.92 -10.93 5.47
N LYS A 83 -4.82 -11.16 6.18
CA LYS A 83 -4.85 -11.37 7.63
C LYS A 83 -5.42 -10.17 8.37
N ALA A 84 -5.07 -8.95 7.96
CA ALA A 84 -5.67 -7.74 8.55
C ALA A 84 -7.19 -7.67 8.31
N TYR A 85 -7.65 -8.10 7.13
CA TYR A 85 -9.07 -8.22 6.81
C TYR A 85 -9.76 -9.25 7.71
N ASP A 86 -9.22 -10.46 7.80
CA ASP A 86 -9.80 -11.56 8.60
C ASP A 86 -9.83 -11.22 10.09
N ASP A 87 -8.83 -10.47 10.58
CA ASP A 87 -8.77 -9.98 11.95
C ASP A 87 -9.67 -8.75 12.21
N GLY A 88 -10.46 -8.30 11.22
CA GLY A 88 -11.36 -7.14 11.33
C GLY A 88 -10.65 -5.78 11.37
N ARG A 89 -9.34 -5.73 11.12
CA ARG A 89 -8.54 -4.50 11.04
C ARG A 89 -8.67 -3.90 9.64
N TYR A 90 -9.88 -3.49 9.28
CA TYR A 90 -10.23 -3.06 7.93
C TYR A 90 -9.43 -1.86 7.43
N GLU A 91 -9.10 -0.89 8.29
CA GLU A 91 -8.28 0.27 7.90
C GLU A 91 -6.88 -0.15 7.44
N LEU A 92 -6.24 -1.07 8.19
CA LEU A 92 -4.94 -1.64 7.83
C LEU A 92 -5.04 -2.50 6.57
N ALA A 93 -6.11 -3.28 6.42
CA ALA A 93 -6.34 -4.08 5.23
C ALA A 93 -6.45 -3.18 3.98
N ILE A 94 -7.22 -2.09 4.07
CA ILE A 94 -7.40 -1.13 2.97
C ILE A 94 -6.08 -0.47 2.61
N SER A 95 -5.31 0.05 3.58
CA SER A 95 -4.05 0.74 3.29
C SER A 95 -3.02 -0.19 2.66
N THR A 96 -2.87 -1.40 3.20
CA THR A 96 -1.92 -2.41 2.73
C THR A 96 -2.25 -2.89 1.32
N LEU A 97 -3.52 -3.27 1.06
CA LEU A 97 -3.94 -3.84 -0.22
C LEU A 97 -4.15 -2.78 -1.32
N SER A 98 -4.53 -1.55 -0.97
CA SER A 98 -4.69 -0.48 -1.98
C SER A 98 -3.34 -0.04 -2.55
N ALA A 99 -2.31 0.08 -1.72
CA ALA A 99 -0.96 0.39 -2.17
C ALA A 99 -0.42 -0.69 -3.15
N LEU A 100 -0.81 -1.95 -2.94
CA LEU A 100 -0.45 -3.05 -3.82
C LEU A 100 -1.20 -2.97 -5.17
N LEU A 101 -2.50 -2.65 -5.15
CA LEU A 101 -3.31 -2.44 -6.37
C LEU A 101 -2.78 -1.31 -7.26
N GLU A 102 -2.26 -0.24 -6.67
CA GLU A 102 -1.72 0.91 -7.42
C GLU A 102 -0.40 0.57 -8.13
N LYS A 103 0.46 -0.26 -7.51
CA LYS A 103 1.78 -0.61 -8.05
C LYS A 103 1.75 -1.77 -9.03
N HIS A 104 0.79 -2.68 -8.87
CA HIS A 104 0.66 -3.89 -9.66
C HIS A 104 -0.74 -3.92 -10.28
N GLU A 105 -0.95 -3.09 -11.30
CA GLU A 105 -2.19 -3.04 -12.07
C GLU A 105 -2.47 -4.41 -12.71
N GLY A 106 -3.25 -5.25 -12.04
CA GLY A 106 -3.58 -6.57 -12.55
C GLY A 106 -3.96 -7.62 -11.51
N ASN A 107 -3.70 -7.38 -10.21
CA ASN A 107 -4.11 -8.35 -9.18
C ASN A 107 -5.61 -8.22 -8.88
N LEU A 108 -6.44 -8.81 -9.74
CA LEU A 108 -7.91 -8.77 -9.64
C LEU A 108 -8.45 -9.47 -8.39
N GLU A 109 -7.67 -10.34 -7.76
CA GLU A 109 -8.11 -11.13 -6.59
C GLU A 109 -8.25 -10.33 -5.31
N ILE A 110 -7.57 -9.19 -5.16
CA ILE A 110 -7.61 -8.37 -3.93
C ILE A 110 -8.65 -7.26 -3.93
N ARG A 111 -9.22 -6.94 -5.10
CA ARG A 111 -10.28 -5.93 -5.20
C ARG A 111 -11.48 -6.21 -4.27
N PRO A 112 -12.00 -7.46 -4.18
CA PRO A 112 -13.11 -7.76 -3.29
C PRO A 112 -12.80 -7.42 -1.83
N TYR A 113 -11.62 -7.76 -1.31
CA TYR A 113 -11.22 -7.47 0.06
C TYR A 113 -11.21 -5.96 0.37
N VAL A 114 -10.65 -5.16 -0.53
CA VAL A 114 -10.59 -3.69 -0.37
C VAL A 114 -11.99 -3.08 -0.42
N VAL A 115 -12.83 -3.54 -1.35
CA VAL A 115 -14.20 -3.04 -1.50
C VAL A 115 -15.04 -3.40 -0.27
N ASP A 116 -14.99 -4.65 0.17
CA ASP A 116 -15.76 -5.13 1.31
C ASP A 116 -15.32 -4.42 2.61
N ALA A 117 -14.01 -4.32 2.85
CA ALA A 117 -13.47 -3.58 4.00
C ALA A 117 -13.93 -2.12 4.03
N LYS A 118 -13.94 -1.44 2.87
CA LYS A 118 -14.43 -0.05 2.75
C LYS A 118 -15.92 0.04 3.06
N LEU A 119 -16.71 -0.93 2.59
CA LEU A 119 -18.15 -0.97 2.83
C LEU A 119 -18.46 -1.20 4.32
N ILE A 120 -17.76 -2.14 4.95
CA ILE A 120 -17.91 -2.45 6.39
C ILE A 120 -17.57 -1.22 7.24
N LEU A 121 -16.44 -0.54 6.96
CA LEU A 121 -16.09 0.69 7.66
C LEU A 121 -17.11 1.81 7.42
N ALA A 122 -17.56 1.99 6.18
CA ALA A 122 -18.56 3.01 5.88
C ALA A 122 -19.86 2.77 6.65
N HIS A 123 -20.27 1.51 6.82
CA HIS A 123 -21.42 1.15 7.65
C HIS A 123 -21.18 1.43 9.14
N ALA A 124 -20.05 0.98 9.69
CA ALA A 124 -19.71 1.22 11.09
C ALA A 124 -19.60 2.72 11.42
N ILE A 125 -18.97 3.50 10.55
CA ILE A 125 -18.87 4.96 10.71
C ILE A 125 -20.25 5.60 10.61
N PHE A 126 -21.09 5.16 9.66
CA PHE A 126 -22.45 5.67 9.56
C PHE A 126 -23.25 5.45 10.85
N ASP A 127 -23.21 4.22 11.39
CA ASP A 127 -23.94 3.86 12.61
C ASP A 127 -23.43 4.65 13.82
N LEU A 128 -22.10 4.83 13.93
CA LEU A 128 -21.48 5.67 14.96
C LEU A 128 -21.96 7.12 14.86
N ARG A 129 -21.90 7.75 13.68
CA ARG A 129 -22.33 9.14 13.48
C ARG A 129 -23.81 9.34 13.74
N LEU A 130 -24.64 8.35 13.39
CA LEU A 130 -26.06 8.36 13.71
C LEU A 130 -26.30 8.29 15.23
N ALA A 131 -25.57 7.44 15.94
CA ALA A 131 -25.68 7.32 17.40
C ALA A 131 -25.20 8.61 18.10
N GLU A 132 -24.05 9.15 17.72
CA GLU A 132 -23.54 10.44 18.22
C GLU A 132 -24.57 11.56 18.03
N GLY A 133 -25.13 11.68 16.83
CA GLY A 133 -26.14 12.70 16.54
C GLY A 133 -27.38 12.59 17.43
N LYS A 134 -27.87 11.37 17.68
CA LYS A 134 -28.99 11.14 18.60
C LYS A 134 -28.63 11.51 20.05
N GLN A 135 -27.46 11.10 20.52
CA GLN A 135 -26.98 11.45 21.86
C GLN A 135 -26.84 12.97 22.04
N TYR A 136 -26.33 13.68 21.03
CA TYR A 136 -26.27 15.15 21.06
C TYR A 136 -27.65 15.80 21.11
N VAL A 137 -28.66 15.25 20.40
CA VAL A 137 -30.05 15.72 20.51
C VAL A 137 -30.58 15.54 21.94
N GLU A 138 -30.36 14.37 22.54
CA GLU A 138 -30.80 14.08 23.91
C GLU A 138 -30.16 15.04 24.93
N ASN A 139 -28.91 15.43 24.70
CA ASN A 139 -28.18 16.39 25.53
C ASN A 139 -28.50 17.87 25.21
N GLY A 140 -29.36 18.16 24.24
CA GLY A 140 -29.66 19.53 23.78
C GLY A 140 -28.53 20.21 23.01
N GLN A 141 -27.50 19.46 22.60
CA GLN A 141 -26.34 19.91 21.83
C GLN A 141 -26.66 19.93 20.32
N TYR A 142 -27.62 20.73 19.91
CA TYR A 142 -28.19 20.63 18.55
C TYR A 142 -27.19 20.95 17.43
N LYS A 143 -26.21 21.85 17.66
CA LYS A 143 -25.16 22.13 16.67
C LYS A 143 -24.30 20.89 16.41
N ASP A 144 -23.83 20.24 17.47
CA ASP A 144 -23.01 19.02 17.39
C ASP A 144 -23.83 17.87 16.75
N ALA A 145 -25.12 17.77 17.07
CA ALA A 145 -26.03 16.81 16.45
C ALA A 145 -26.11 17.00 14.93
N ILE A 146 -26.25 18.24 14.45
CA ILE A 146 -26.31 18.54 13.02
C ILE A 146 -25.01 18.15 12.34
N GLU A 147 -23.85 18.42 12.94
CA GLU A 147 -22.55 18.02 12.41
C GLU A 147 -22.41 16.49 12.30
N ALA A 148 -22.81 15.75 13.33
CA ALA A 148 -22.81 14.29 13.33
C ALA A 148 -23.75 13.71 12.25
N PHE A 149 -25.00 14.21 12.15
CA PHE A 149 -25.92 13.77 11.11
C PHE A 149 -25.45 14.12 9.69
N ASN A 150 -24.79 15.28 9.52
CA ASN A 150 -24.17 15.63 8.24
C ASN A 150 -23.04 14.66 7.88
N ALA A 151 -22.24 14.23 8.85
CA ALA A 151 -21.22 13.22 8.63
C ALA A 151 -21.83 11.85 8.22
N ALA A 152 -22.94 11.44 8.85
CA ALA A 152 -23.68 10.25 8.43
C ALA A 152 -24.25 10.39 7.00
N LEU A 153 -24.83 11.55 6.65
CA LEU A 153 -25.38 11.81 5.33
C LEU A 153 -24.32 11.90 4.22
N LYS A 154 -23.06 12.22 4.53
CA LYS A 154 -21.96 12.07 3.55
C LYS A 154 -21.78 10.62 3.09
N LEU A 155 -22.06 9.65 3.97
CA LEU A 155 -21.94 8.22 3.67
C LEU A 155 -23.22 7.67 3.03
N ARG A 156 -24.41 8.14 3.46
CA ARG A 156 -25.71 7.76 2.89
C ARG A 156 -26.55 9.00 2.57
N PRO A 157 -26.33 9.65 1.40
CA PRO A 157 -26.94 10.95 1.07
C PRO A 157 -28.47 10.93 0.94
N TYR A 158 -29.07 9.76 0.79
CA TYR A 158 -30.51 9.58 0.60
C TYR A 158 -31.21 8.99 1.82
N ASP A 159 -30.52 8.84 2.96
CA ASP A 159 -31.14 8.33 4.17
C ASP A 159 -32.19 9.32 4.69
N LYS A 160 -33.47 8.95 4.55
CA LYS A 160 -34.61 9.80 4.90
C LYS A 160 -34.70 10.04 6.40
N ALA A 161 -34.44 9.00 7.21
CA ALA A 161 -34.53 9.09 8.66
C ALA A 161 -33.46 10.04 9.21
N VAL A 162 -32.23 9.96 8.71
CA VAL A 162 -31.16 10.88 9.13
C VAL A 162 -31.43 12.32 8.67
N LYS A 163 -32.02 12.53 7.49
CA LYS A 163 -32.46 13.87 7.05
C LYS A 163 -33.52 14.47 7.97
N GLU A 164 -34.50 13.68 8.38
CA GLU A 164 -35.55 14.10 9.31
C GLU A 164 -34.97 14.44 10.69
N LEU A 165 -34.07 13.60 11.21
CA LEU A 165 -33.36 13.87 12.47
C LEU A 165 -32.54 15.17 12.42
N ARG A 166 -31.77 15.38 11.33
CA ARG A 166 -30.99 16.61 11.13
C ARG A 166 -31.89 17.85 11.04
N GLN A 167 -33.03 17.74 10.38
CA GLN A 167 -34.00 18.83 10.29
C GLN A 167 -34.62 19.15 11.65
N GLY A 168 -34.98 18.13 12.43
CA GLY A 168 -35.50 18.33 13.80
C GLY A 168 -34.48 19.01 14.71
N ALA A 169 -33.21 18.60 14.65
CA ALA A 169 -32.13 19.26 15.39
C ALA A 169 -31.95 20.74 14.96
N GLN A 170 -32.04 21.03 13.66
CA GLN A 170 -31.98 22.40 13.15
C GLN A 170 -33.12 23.26 13.69
N GLN A 171 -34.36 22.76 13.67
CA GLN A 171 -35.52 23.49 14.20
C GLN A 171 -35.33 23.85 15.68
N LYS A 172 -34.82 22.91 16.49
CA LYS A 172 -34.54 23.15 17.90
C LYS A 172 -33.43 24.18 18.12
N LEU A 173 -32.38 24.17 17.29
CA LEU A 173 -31.34 25.19 17.33
C LEU A 173 -31.88 26.58 16.98
N ASP A 174 -32.74 26.67 15.97
CA ASP A 174 -33.37 27.92 15.53
C ASP A 174 -34.32 28.49 16.61
N GLU A 175 -35.08 27.61 17.29
CA GLU A 175 -35.92 27.98 18.45
C GLU A 175 -35.07 28.60 19.57
N LEU A 176 -33.97 27.94 19.97
CA LEU A 176 -33.09 28.43 21.03
C LEU A 176 -32.44 29.78 20.69
N THR A 177 -31.95 29.93 19.46
CA THR A 177 -31.30 31.17 19.02
C THR A 177 -32.30 32.32 18.84
N GLY A 178 -33.50 32.02 18.35
CA GLY A 178 -34.60 32.97 18.23
C GLY A 178 -35.09 33.49 19.59
N ASP A 179 -35.16 32.62 20.60
CA ASP A 179 -35.57 33.02 21.95
C ASP A 179 -34.47 33.80 22.69
N GLN A 180 -33.19 33.48 22.46
CA GLN A 180 -32.07 34.28 22.96
C GLN A 180 -32.08 35.71 22.41
N LEU A 181 -32.44 35.91 21.14
CA LEU A 181 -32.53 37.23 20.52
C LEU A 181 -33.68 38.07 21.09
N LYS A 182 -34.79 37.45 21.50
CA LYS A 182 -35.92 38.16 22.15
C LYS A 182 -35.57 38.60 23.57
N LEU A 183 -34.84 37.78 24.31
CA LEU A 183 -34.43 38.08 25.69
C LEU A 183 -33.40 39.21 25.79
N HIS A 184 -32.62 39.47 24.74
CA HIS A 184 -31.60 40.53 24.72
C HIS A 184 -32.12 41.90 24.23
N ASN A 185 -33.34 41.96 23.67
CA ASN A 185 -33.94 43.17 23.09
C ASN A 185 -35.09 43.76 23.93
N CYS A 186 -35.26 43.29 25.17
CA CYS A 186 -36.16 43.88 26.18
C CYS A 186 -35.34 44.60 27.25
#